data_AF-A0A815ZYF0-F1
#
_entry.id   AF-A0A815ZYF0-F1
#
_cell.length_a   1.000
_cell.length_b   1.000
_cell.length_c   1.000
_cell.angle_alpha   90.00
_cell.angle_beta   90.00
_cell.angle_gamma   90.00
#
_symmetry.space_group_name_H-M   'P 1'
#
loop_
_entity.id
_entity.type
_entity.pdbx_description
1 polymer ?
#
loop_
_entity_poly.entity_id
_entity_poly.type
_entity_poly.pdbx_seq_one_letter_code
_entity_poly.pdbx_strand_id
1 'polypeptide(L)'
;MHAPAVDISCPLVTLKEPIKHVFVIVLESIRADALPLKQQSGQCFTSVTSSYTSKSLVSIFYGIYPLNVNFLKEANSENILYEKCLSELLRETFQTTNNQSAFRLDSFTTARDNYDHQDNLLNRLKFDTTINVFDIYKQIGNVLDLGMFGPADPHILPLIWKWIDNNYYRYQLN
;
A
#
# COMPACT_ATOMS: atom_id res chain seq x y z
N MET A 1 28.33 8.23 -1.72
CA MET A 1 27.00 8.87 -1.71
C MET A 1 26.56 8.95 -0.27
N HIS A 2 26.44 10.15 0.30
CA HIS A 2 25.88 10.32 1.64
C HIS A 2 24.36 10.43 1.50
N ALA A 3 23.61 9.59 2.22
CA ALA A 3 22.17 9.78 2.37
C ALA A 3 21.94 11.16 3.03
N PRO A 4 20.98 11.96 2.55
CA PRO A 4 20.67 13.23 3.18
C PRO A 4 20.27 12.98 4.65
N ALA A 5 20.80 13.79 5.56
CA ALA A 5 20.41 13.76 6.95
C ALA A 5 18.91 14.11 7.05
N VAL A 6 18.13 13.19 7.62
CA VAL A 6 16.71 13.45 7.92
C VAL A 6 16.69 14.45 9.07
N ASP A 7 16.19 15.65 8.80
CA ASP A 7 15.97 16.65 9.83
C ASP A 7 14.83 16.18 10.75
N ILE A 8 15.20 15.75 11.95
CA ILE A 8 14.29 15.26 13.00
C ILE A 8 13.63 16.41 13.78
N SER A 9 13.86 17.67 13.40
CA SER A 9 13.24 18.84 14.04
C SER A 9 11.74 18.99 13.74
N CYS A 10 11.14 18.03 13.02
CA CYS A 10 9.72 18.02 12.74
C CYS A 10 8.94 18.07 14.08
N PRO A 11 8.09 19.09 14.30
CA PRO A 11 7.34 19.20 15.54
C PRO A 11 6.50 17.94 15.72
N LEU A 12 6.51 17.39 16.93
CA LEU A 12 5.67 16.25 17.28
C LEU A 12 4.21 16.61 16.99
N VAL A 13 3.68 16.11 15.86
CA VAL A 13 2.29 16.33 15.50
C VAL A 13 1.46 15.44 16.41
N THR A 14 0.90 16.02 17.47
CA THR A 14 -0.10 15.33 18.27
C THR A 14 -1.38 15.25 17.47
N LEU A 15 -1.80 14.03 17.13
CA LEU A 15 -3.08 13.79 16.48
C LEU A 15 -4.21 14.24 17.42
N LYS A 16 -5.11 15.09 16.92
CA LYS A 16 -6.30 15.52 17.68
C LYS A 16 -7.30 14.37 17.89
N GLU A 17 -7.32 13.43 16.95
CA GLU A 17 -8.17 12.25 16.98
C GLU A 17 -7.36 11.01 16.55
N PRO A 18 -7.70 9.80 17.04
CA PRO A 18 -7.04 8.58 16.59
C PRO A 18 -7.19 8.37 15.08
N ILE A 19 -6.12 7.91 14.43
CA ILE A 19 -6.18 7.47 13.03
C ILE A 19 -7.02 6.19 12.98
N LYS A 20 -8.14 6.24 12.25
CA LYS A 20 -9.03 5.08 12.06
C LYS A 20 -8.66 4.27 10.82
N HIS A 21 -8.31 4.96 9.73
CA HIS A 21 -8.00 4.34 8.44
C HIS A 21 -6.88 5.10 7.75
N VAL A 22 -6.04 4.35 7.03
CA VAL A 22 -5.02 4.89 6.14
C VAL A 22 -5.23 4.24 4.78
N PHE A 23 -5.34 5.07 3.74
CA PHE A 23 -5.43 4.60 2.36
C PHE A 23 -4.14 4.95 1.64
N VAL A 24 -3.51 3.93 1.06
CA VAL A 24 -2.36 4.09 0.18
C VAL A 24 -2.80 3.69 -1.22
N ILE A 25 -2.83 4.66 -2.14
CA ILE A 25 -3.18 4.43 -3.53
C ILE A 25 -1.91 4.57 -4.37
N VAL A 26 -1.49 3.47 -4.98
CA VAL A 26 -0.35 3.46 -5.91
C VAL A 26 -0.89 3.64 -7.32
N LEU A 27 -0.50 4.73 -7.97
CA LEU A 27 -0.88 5.02 -9.35
C LEU A 27 0.21 4.46 -10.28
N GLU A 28 -0.13 3.38 -10.98
CA GLU A 28 0.82 2.65 -11.82
C GLU A 28 1.32 3.52 -12.99
N SER A 29 2.64 3.60 -13.15
CA SER A 29 3.33 4.31 -14.24
C SER A 29 2.92 5.78 -14.43
N ILE A 30 2.39 6.44 -13.38
CA ILE A 30 2.04 7.86 -13.42
C ILE A 30 3.25 8.73 -13.04
N ARG A 31 3.50 9.75 -13.84
CA ARG A 31 4.51 10.78 -13.57
C ARG A 31 3.88 12.04 -13.00
N ALA A 32 4.67 12.81 -12.25
CA ALA A 32 4.21 14.07 -11.64
C ALA A 32 3.73 15.10 -12.69
N ASP A 33 4.29 15.09 -13.89
CA ASP A 33 3.88 15.98 -14.99
C ASP A 33 2.60 15.53 -15.71
N ALA A 34 2.19 14.27 -15.54
CA ALA A 34 1.00 13.71 -16.17
C ALA A 34 -0.29 14.06 -15.43
N LEU A 35 -0.22 14.39 -14.14
CA LEU A 35 -1.36 14.81 -13.35
C LEU A 35 -1.24 16.30 -13.02
N PRO A 36 -2.15 17.16 -13.53
CA PRO A 36 -2.22 18.55 -13.09
C PRO A 36 -2.87 18.62 -11.70
N LEU A 37 -2.20 18.05 -10.68
CA LEU A 37 -2.64 18.10 -9.29
C LEU A 37 -2.58 19.54 -8.81
N LYS A 38 -3.73 20.22 -8.79
CA LYS A 38 -3.87 21.48 -8.09
C LYS A 38 -3.80 21.18 -6.58
N GLN A 39 -3.05 21.97 -5.82
CA GLN A 39 -2.89 21.90 -4.34
C GLN A 39 -4.20 22.14 -3.54
N GLN A 40 -5.38 21.83 -4.09
CA GLN A 40 -6.66 22.31 -3.56
C GLN A 40 -7.17 21.53 -2.34
N SER A 41 -6.58 20.39 -1.99
CA SER A 41 -7.08 19.56 -0.87
C SER A 41 -6.01 18.85 -0.03
N GLY A 42 -4.73 19.19 -0.17
CA GLY A 42 -3.68 18.54 0.60
C GLY A 42 -2.26 18.95 0.26
N GLN A 43 -1.30 18.26 0.89
CA GLN A 43 0.12 18.39 0.57
C GLN A 43 0.44 17.63 -0.72
N CYS A 44 1.17 18.29 -1.64
CA CYS A 44 1.66 17.69 -2.87
C CYS A 44 3.17 17.88 -2.93
N PHE A 45 3.90 16.77 -3.06
CA PHE A 45 5.35 16.76 -3.22
C PHE A 45 5.70 16.63 -4.70
N THR A 46 6.34 17.66 -5.26
CA THR A 46 6.70 17.70 -6.70
C THR A 46 8.05 17.06 -7.02
N SER A 47 8.84 16.73 -5.99
CA SER A 47 10.15 16.09 -6.13
C SER A 47 10.14 14.74 -5.42
N VAL A 48 9.62 13.73 -6.11
CA VAL A 48 9.61 12.33 -5.67
C VAL A 48 10.23 11.46 -6.76
N THR A 49 11.00 10.44 -6.37
CA THR A 49 11.57 9.46 -7.29
C THR A 49 10.91 8.10 -7.08
N SER A 50 10.62 7.40 -8.18
CA SER A 50 10.14 6.02 -8.17
C SER A 50 10.86 5.22 -9.25
N SER A 51 10.90 3.89 -9.09
CA SER A 51 11.55 3.00 -10.06
C SER A 51 10.54 2.04 -10.67
N TYR A 52 10.07 1.09 -9.85
CA TYR A 52 9.15 0.01 -10.22
C TYR A 52 8.11 -0.14 -9.12
N THR A 53 6.96 -0.73 -9.41
CA THR A 53 5.84 -0.91 -8.47
C THR A 53 6.29 -1.60 -7.18
N SER A 54 6.97 -2.74 -7.32
CA SER A 54 7.50 -3.53 -6.22
C SER A 54 8.52 -2.78 -5.36
N LYS A 55 9.45 -2.06 -5.99
CA LYS A 55 10.40 -1.16 -5.29
C LYS A 55 9.70 -0.03 -4.57
N SER A 56 8.67 0.55 -5.18
CA SER A 56 7.89 1.63 -4.58
C SER A 56 7.13 1.15 -3.35
N LEU A 57 6.57 -0.06 -3.39
CA LEU A 57 5.94 -0.69 -2.21
C LEU A 57 6.95 -0.91 -1.08
N VAL A 58 8.15 -1.42 -1.38
CA VAL A 58 9.22 -1.54 -0.37
C VAL A 58 9.53 -0.17 0.25
N SER A 59 9.71 0.88 -0.57
CA SER A 59 9.99 2.21 -0.05
C SER A 59 8.86 2.81 0.77
N ILE A 60 7.61 2.60 0.38
CA ILE A 60 6.44 3.07 1.12
C ILE A 60 6.36 2.40 2.49
N PHE A 61 6.51 1.08 2.54
CA PHE A 61 6.24 0.32 3.76
C PHE A 61 7.48 0.16 4.65
N TYR A 62 8.69 0.12 4.13
CA TYR A 62 9.90 0.08 4.98
C TYR A 62 10.55 1.45 5.16
N GLY A 63 10.15 2.47 4.40
CA GLY A 63 10.80 3.79 4.47
C GLY A 63 12.23 3.80 3.92
N ILE A 64 12.65 2.74 3.22
CA ILE A 64 14.01 2.60 2.68
C ILE A 64 14.09 2.99 1.21
N TYR A 65 15.21 3.60 0.82
CA TYR A 65 15.50 3.83 -0.58
C TYR A 65 15.75 2.47 -1.27
N PRO A 66 15.12 2.19 -2.42
CA PRO A 66 15.24 0.88 -3.02
C PRO A 66 16.65 0.71 -3.59
N LEU A 67 17.27 -0.44 -3.36
CA LEU A 67 18.64 -0.67 -3.77
C LEU A 67 18.75 -0.70 -5.30
N ASN A 68 19.92 -0.30 -5.82
CA ASN A 68 20.22 -0.43 -7.25
C ASN A 68 20.62 -1.89 -7.62
N VAL A 69 19.84 -2.86 -7.15
CA VAL A 69 19.96 -4.28 -7.48
C VAL A 69 18.65 -4.79 -8.07
N ASN A 70 18.70 -6.00 -8.65
CA ASN A 70 17.50 -6.68 -9.13
C ASN A 70 16.53 -6.93 -7.95
N PHE A 71 15.26 -6.55 -8.12
CA PHE A 71 14.24 -6.72 -7.09
C PHE A 71 14.11 -8.16 -6.62
N LEU A 72 14.24 -9.17 -7.49
CA LEU A 72 14.21 -10.57 -7.08
C LEU A 72 15.31 -10.92 -6.06
N LYS A 73 16.46 -10.23 -6.13
CA LYS A 73 17.53 -10.41 -5.13
C LYS A 73 17.21 -9.68 -3.83
N GLU A 74 16.53 -8.54 -3.90
CA GLU A 74 16.09 -7.75 -2.73
C GLU A 74 14.92 -8.43 -1.99
N ALA A 75 13.94 -8.92 -2.74
CA ALA A 75 12.75 -9.61 -2.28
C ALA A 75 13.01 -11.03 -1.74
N ASN A 76 14.08 -11.70 -2.19
CA ASN A 76 14.44 -13.04 -1.70
C ASN A 76 15.60 -13.04 -0.70
N SER A 77 16.28 -11.91 -0.49
CA SER A 77 17.26 -11.85 0.59
C SER A 77 16.54 -11.61 1.91
N GLU A 78 16.43 -12.67 2.71
CA GLU A 78 16.02 -12.60 4.12
C GLU A 78 16.86 -11.58 4.91
N ASN A 79 18.05 -11.25 4.37
CA ASN A 79 19.07 -10.41 5.00
C ASN A 79 19.08 -8.93 4.56
N ILE A 80 18.09 -8.44 3.81
CA ILE A 80 18.08 -7.01 3.39
C ILE A 80 17.01 -6.21 4.13
N LEU A 81 15.89 -6.82 4.51
CA LEU A 81 14.78 -6.14 5.20
C LEU A 81 14.75 -6.60 6.66
N TYR A 82 15.64 -6.04 7.48
CA TYR A 82 15.69 -6.31 8.93
C TYR A 82 14.84 -5.36 9.77
N GLU A 83 14.44 -4.23 9.20
CA GLU A 83 13.63 -3.24 9.89
C GLU A 83 12.15 -3.65 9.89
N LYS A 84 11.43 -3.29 10.95
CA LYS A 84 9.98 -3.49 11.00
C LYS A 84 9.33 -2.62 9.93
N CYS A 85 8.43 -3.20 9.15
CA CYS A 85 7.67 -2.41 8.18
C CYS A 85 6.56 -1.61 8.86
N LEU A 86 6.04 -0.61 8.16
CA LEU A 86 4.96 0.26 8.56
C LEU A 86 3.75 -0.52 9.06
N SER A 87 3.45 -1.68 8.48
CA SER A 87 2.35 -2.54 8.92
C SER A 87 2.53 -3.02 10.36
N GLU A 88 3.73 -3.50 10.68
CA GLU A 88 4.11 -3.96 12.02
C GLU A 88 4.15 -2.79 13.00
N LEU A 89 4.72 -1.64 12.59
CA LEU A 89 4.76 -0.44 13.41
C LEU A 89 3.36 0.07 13.74
N LEU A 90 2.43 0.08 12.78
CA LEU A 90 1.04 0.48 13.01
C LEU A 90 0.35 -0.48 13.98
N ARG A 91 0.55 -1.80 13.86
CA ARG A 91 -0.01 -2.78 14.80
C ARG A 91 0.55 -2.61 16.22
N GLU A 92 1.85 -2.38 16.35
CA GLU A 92 2.51 -2.19 17.64
C GLU A 92 2.16 -0.86 18.29
N THR A 93 1.91 0.18 17.49
CA THR A 93 1.50 1.50 17.97
C THR A 93 0.04 1.49 18.41
N PHE A 94 -0.82 0.79 17.66
CA PHE A 94 -2.26 0.70 17.89
C PHE A 94 -2.66 -0.71 18.35
N GLN A 95 -2.07 -1.15 19.47
CA GLN A 95 -2.38 -2.46 20.05
C GLN A 95 -3.86 -2.55 20.43
N THR A 96 -4.39 -3.77 20.37
CA THR A 96 -5.72 -4.13 20.87
C THR A 96 -5.89 -3.64 22.31
N THR A 97 -6.68 -2.59 22.50
CA THR A 97 -7.30 -2.31 23.80
C THR A 97 -8.61 -3.11 23.88
N ASN A 98 -9.16 -3.30 25.08
CA ASN A 98 -10.20 -4.29 25.37
C ASN A 98 -11.45 -4.31 24.44
N ASN A 99 -11.66 -3.30 23.59
CA ASN A 99 -12.75 -3.23 22.60
C ASN A 99 -12.30 -2.71 21.20
N GLN A 100 -11.01 -2.70 20.85
CA GLN A 100 -10.58 -2.22 19.53
C GLN A 100 -9.63 -3.21 18.88
N SER A 101 -9.97 -3.68 17.66
CA SER A 101 -9.08 -4.53 16.88
C SER A 101 -7.80 -3.78 16.50
N ALA A 102 -6.66 -4.47 16.54
CA ALA A 102 -5.39 -3.93 16.07
C ALA A 102 -5.49 -3.49 14.61
N PHE A 103 -4.60 -2.58 14.22
CA PHE A 103 -4.55 -2.08 12.84
C PHE A 103 -4.42 -3.23 11.84
N ARG A 104 -5.35 -3.33 10.90
CA ARG A 104 -5.32 -4.33 9.82
C ARG A 104 -4.79 -3.71 8.53
N LEU A 105 -4.02 -4.48 7.79
CA LEU A 105 -3.53 -4.09 6.47
C LEU A 105 -4.04 -5.07 5.44
N ASP A 106 -4.83 -4.56 4.51
CA ASP A 106 -5.35 -5.33 3.41
C ASP A 106 -4.88 -4.69 2.09
N SER A 107 -4.54 -5.51 1.10
CA SER A 107 -4.11 -5.06 -0.22
C SER A 107 -5.14 -5.41 -1.29
N PHE A 108 -5.25 -4.53 -2.29
CA PHE A 108 -6.01 -4.78 -3.51
C PHE A 108 -5.04 -4.72 -4.68
N THR A 109 -4.99 -5.79 -5.47
CA THR A 109 -4.19 -5.85 -6.68
C THR A 109 -4.96 -6.54 -7.79
N THR A 110 -4.81 -6.01 -8.99
CA THR A 110 -5.44 -6.54 -10.20
C THR A 110 -4.45 -7.30 -11.07
N ALA A 111 -3.19 -7.29 -10.67
CA ALA A 111 -2.18 -8.16 -11.21
C ALA A 111 -2.59 -9.63 -11.00
N ARG A 112 -2.28 -10.46 -11.99
CA ARG A 112 -2.43 -11.91 -11.87
C ARG A 112 -1.49 -12.44 -10.78
N ASP A 113 -1.91 -13.51 -10.10
CA ASP A 113 -1.10 -14.13 -9.06
C ASP A 113 0.33 -14.38 -9.56
N ASN A 114 1.29 -13.96 -8.73
CA ASN A 114 2.74 -14.05 -8.93
C ASN A 114 3.34 -13.14 -10.00
N TYR A 115 2.60 -12.17 -10.54
CA TYR A 115 3.21 -11.14 -11.37
C TYR A 115 4.30 -10.41 -10.56
N ASP A 116 5.54 -10.42 -11.06
CA ASP A 116 6.72 -9.87 -10.39
C ASP A 116 6.96 -10.36 -8.95
N HIS A 117 6.46 -11.57 -8.61
CA HIS A 117 6.52 -12.13 -7.24
C HIS A 117 5.94 -11.19 -6.17
N GLN A 118 4.92 -10.41 -6.54
CA GLN A 118 4.30 -9.44 -5.64
C GLN A 118 3.65 -10.13 -4.42
N ASP A 119 3.21 -11.38 -4.56
CA ASP A 119 2.72 -12.23 -3.48
C ASP A 119 3.76 -12.42 -2.37
N ASN A 120 5.01 -12.75 -2.73
CA ASN A 120 6.11 -12.87 -1.78
C ASN A 120 6.37 -11.55 -1.05
N LEU A 121 6.34 -10.44 -1.78
CA LEU A 121 6.51 -9.11 -1.18
C LEU A 121 5.38 -8.78 -0.21
N LEU A 122 4.12 -8.96 -0.61
CA LEU A 122 2.96 -8.67 0.23
C LEU A 122 2.94 -9.53 1.50
N ASN A 123 3.36 -10.80 1.40
CA ASN A 123 3.54 -11.69 2.54
C ASN A 123 4.65 -11.19 3.49
N ARG A 124 5.78 -10.70 2.96
CA ARG A 124 6.86 -10.10 3.77
C ARG A 124 6.41 -8.80 4.46
N LEU A 125 5.60 -8.00 3.77
CA LEU A 125 4.96 -6.78 4.28
C LEU A 125 3.84 -7.05 5.30
N LYS A 126 3.55 -8.32 5.60
CA LYS A 126 2.58 -8.76 6.61
C LYS A 126 1.15 -8.25 6.36
N PHE A 127 0.74 -8.14 5.10
CA PHE A 127 -0.66 -7.91 4.77
C PHE A 127 -1.53 -9.05 5.31
N ASP A 128 -2.63 -8.71 5.98
CA ASP A 128 -3.60 -9.67 6.55
C ASP A 128 -4.43 -10.33 5.46
N THR A 129 -4.80 -9.58 4.43
CA THR A 129 -5.55 -10.08 3.28
C THR A 129 -5.01 -9.43 2.01
N THR A 130 -4.94 -10.23 0.96
CA THR A 130 -4.64 -9.76 -0.40
C THR A 130 -5.82 -10.13 -1.28
N ILE A 131 -6.51 -9.12 -1.79
CA ILE A 131 -7.61 -9.28 -2.74
C ILE A 131 -7.00 -9.15 -4.12
N ASN A 132 -6.84 -10.29 -4.77
CA ASN A 132 -6.20 -10.40 -6.08
C ASN A 132 -7.24 -10.34 -7.22
N VAL A 133 -6.72 -10.45 -8.44
CA VAL A 133 -7.55 -10.43 -9.65
C VAL A 133 -8.61 -11.52 -9.68
N PHE A 134 -8.35 -12.71 -9.12
CA PHE A 134 -9.30 -13.82 -9.13
C PHE A 134 -10.47 -13.56 -8.19
N ASP A 135 -10.21 -12.98 -7.03
CA ASP A 135 -11.28 -12.58 -6.11
C ASP A 135 -12.12 -11.44 -6.67
N ILE A 136 -11.49 -10.53 -7.42
CA ILE A 136 -12.18 -9.49 -8.17
C ILE A 136 -13.10 -10.12 -9.23
N TYR A 137 -12.61 -11.08 -10.02
CA TYR A 137 -13.41 -11.77 -11.04
C TYR A 137 -14.62 -12.50 -10.48
N LYS A 138 -14.50 -13.13 -9.31
CA LYS A 138 -15.65 -13.75 -8.62
C LYS A 138 -16.75 -12.73 -8.30
N GLN A 139 -16.39 -11.47 -8.08
CA GLN A 139 -17.33 -10.42 -7.70
C GLN A 139 -17.96 -9.69 -8.90
N ILE A 140 -17.20 -9.44 -9.97
CA ILE A 140 -17.71 -8.73 -11.16
C ILE A 140 -18.33 -9.66 -12.21
N GLY A 141 -18.16 -10.97 -12.06
CA GLY A 141 -18.55 -11.95 -13.08
C GLY A 141 -17.54 -12.00 -14.24
N ASN A 142 -17.80 -12.85 -15.23
CA ASN A 142 -16.98 -12.91 -16.45
C ASN A 142 -17.16 -11.62 -17.27
N VAL A 143 -16.37 -10.59 -16.96
CA VAL A 143 -16.30 -9.36 -17.75
C VAL A 143 -15.38 -9.60 -18.94
N LEU A 144 -15.85 -9.32 -20.15
CA LEU A 144 -15.14 -9.53 -21.41
C LEU A 144 -14.01 -8.52 -21.67
N ASP A 145 -13.99 -7.39 -20.95
CA ASP A 145 -12.94 -6.38 -21.03
C ASP A 145 -11.79 -6.69 -20.07
N LEU A 146 -10.99 -7.70 -20.44
CA LEU A 146 -9.76 -8.05 -19.74
C LEU A 146 -8.57 -7.55 -20.54
N GLY A 147 -7.93 -6.49 -20.03
CA GLY A 147 -6.61 -6.13 -20.49
C GLY A 147 -5.58 -7.19 -20.12
N MET A 148 -4.38 -7.06 -20.67
CA MET A 148 -3.24 -7.95 -20.37
C MET A 148 -2.93 -8.04 -18.85
N PHE A 149 -3.31 -7.02 -18.08
CA PHE A 149 -3.01 -6.87 -16.66
C PHE A 149 -4.24 -6.98 -15.74
N GLY A 150 -5.38 -7.45 -16.24
CA GLY A 150 -6.61 -7.60 -15.46
C GLY A 150 -7.72 -6.60 -15.83
N PRO A 151 -8.75 -6.45 -14.99
CA PRO A 151 -9.81 -5.48 -15.19
C PRO A 151 -9.27 -4.03 -15.14
N ALA A 152 -9.95 -3.11 -15.82
CA ALA A 152 -9.59 -1.69 -15.79
C ALA A 152 -10.07 -1.00 -14.50
N ASP A 153 -9.36 0.04 -14.04
CA ASP A 153 -9.62 0.75 -12.78
C ASP A 153 -11.09 1.14 -12.55
N PRO A 154 -11.87 1.62 -13.55
CA PRO A 154 -13.29 1.94 -13.35
C PRO A 154 -14.14 0.77 -12.88
N HIS A 155 -13.73 -0.47 -13.16
CA HIS A 155 -14.42 -1.68 -12.69
C HIS A 155 -14.01 -2.08 -11.28
N ILE A 156 -12.81 -1.71 -10.84
CA ILE A 156 -12.22 -2.14 -9.56
C ILE A 156 -12.54 -1.15 -8.45
N LEU A 157 -12.47 0.15 -8.73
CA LEU A 157 -12.69 1.19 -7.72
C LEU A 157 -14.04 1.03 -6.98
N PRO A 158 -15.18 0.74 -7.63
CA PRO A 158 -16.43 0.51 -6.93
C PRO A 158 -16.39 -0.69 -5.98
N LEU A 159 -15.63 -1.74 -6.31
CA LEU A 159 -15.46 -2.93 -5.45
C LEU A 159 -14.62 -2.61 -4.22
N ILE A 160 -13.55 -1.83 -4.40
CA ILE A 160 -12.72 -1.35 -3.29
C ILE A 160 -13.59 -0.56 -2.32
N TRP A 161 -14.38 0.40 -2.80
CA TRP A 161 -15.28 1.18 -1.95
C TRP A 161 -16.33 0.31 -1.25
N LYS A 162 -16.99 -0.60 -1.98
CA LYS A 162 -17.93 -1.54 -1.39
C LYS A 162 -17.29 -2.41 -0.30
N TRP A 163 -16.06 -2.86 -0.51
CA TRP A 163 -15.33 -3.64 0.50
C TRP A 163 -14.96 -2.77 1.70
N ILE A 164 -14.50 -1.54 1.49
CA ILE A 164 -14.22 -0.58 2.56
C ILE A 164 -15.48 -0.37 3.39
N ASP A 165 -16.62 -0.07 2.77
CA ASP A 165 -17.89 0.14 3.47
C ASP A 165 -18.31 -1.09 4.29
N ASN A 166 -18.27 -2.28 3.68
CA ASN A 166 -18.65 -3.53 4.35
C ASN A 166 -17.76 -3.88 5.55
N ASN A 167 -16.49 -3.50 5.50
CA ASN A 167 -15.55 -3.75 6.59
C ASN A 167 -15.54 -2.62 7.61
N TYR A 168 -15.77 -1.37 7.20
CA TYR A 168 -15.88 -0.20 8.07
C TYR A 168 -16.93 -0.42 9.17
N TYR A 169 -18.12 -0.89 8.81
CA TYR A 169 -19.19 -1.12 9.79
C TYR A 169 -18.95 -2.32 10.71
N ARG A 170 -18.19 -3.33 10.26
CA ARG A 170 -17.83 -4.49 11.10
C ARG A 170 -16.93 -4.10 12.27
N TYR A 171 -16.17 -3.01 12.14
CA TYR A 171 -15.21 -2.56 13.16
C TYR A 171 -15.72 -1.41 14.03
N GLN A 172 -16.94 -0.91 13.81
CA GLN A 172 -17.60 0.03 14.74
C GLN A 172 -18.52 -0.67 15.76
N LEU A 173 -18.84 -1.95 15.53
CA LEU A 173 -19.78 -2.72 16.36
C LEU A 173 -19.10 -3.62 17.40
N ASN A 174 -17.77 -3.61 17.46
CA ASN A 174 -16.96 -4.25 18.51
C ASN A 174 -16.21 -3.16 19.27
#